data_AF-A0A6A5TC40-F1
#
_entry.id   AF-A0A6A5TC40-F1
#
_cell.length_a   1.000
_cell.length_b   1.000
_cell.length_c   1.000
_cell.angle_alpha   90.00
_cell.angle_beta   90.00
_cell.angle_gamma   90.00
#
_symmetry.space_group_name_H-M   'P 1'
#
loop_
_entity.id
_entity.type
_entity.pdbx_description
1 polymer ?
#
loop_
_entity_poly.entity_id
_entity_poly.type
_entity_poly.pdbx_seq_one_letter_code
_entity_poly.pdbx_strand_id
1 'polypeptide(L)'
;MSSSSDLQGTTSSMNETPEASSSSSQPESPPTICAQCQASPSSLKQCNKCKSISYCSKECQKAHYKMHKKECAKLAQAYVETHEPKMASRAPPKVGDRNTGYKKWQFDT
;
A
#
# COMPACT_ATOMS: atom_id res chain seq x y z
N MET A 1 23.02 67.57 20.38
CA MET A 1 22.55 66.70 19.28
C MET A 1 23.17 65.33 19.57
N SER A 2 22.56 64.56 20.46
CA SER A 2 21.46 63.59 20.23
C SER A 2 22.04 62.19 20.02
N SER A 3 21.70 61.33 20.97
CA SER A 3 21.98 59.90 21.09
C SER A 3 21.67 59.12 19.82
N SER A 4 22.45 58.07 19.54
CA SER A 4 21.99 56.97 18.69
C SER A 4 22.51 55.64 19.24
N SER A 5 21.54 54.78 19.52
CA SER A 5 21.57 53.55 20.29
C SER A 5 22.23 52.39 19.55
N ASP A 6 22.95 51.55 20.29
CA ASP A 6 23.38 50.22 19.88
C ASP A 6 22.18 49.33 19.56
N LEU A 7 22.10 48.83 18.32
CA LEU A 7 21.17 47.76 17.94
C LEU A 7 21.88 46.42 18.08
N GLN A 8 21.55 45.70 19.15
CA GLN A 8 21.88 44.29 19.32
C GLN A 8 21.08 43.45 18.31
N GLY A 9 21.71 43.12 17.18
CA GLY A 9 21.21 42.10 16.26
C GLY A 9 21.63 40.72 16.76
N THR A 10 20.71 40.03 17.46
CA THR A 10 20.92 38.67 17.94
C THR A 10 21.05 37.71 16.76
N THR A 11 22.12 36.94 16.79
CA THR A 11 22.40 35.83 15.87
C THR A 11 21.31 34.76 16.04
N SER A 12 20.41 34.62 15.06
CA SER A 12 19.54 33.44 14.99
C SER A 12 20.37 32.25 14.55
N SER A 13 21.02 31.63 15.54
CA SER A 13 21.68 30.34 15.45
C SER A 13 20.75 29.31 16.09
N MET A 14 20.08 28.53 15.25
CA MET A 14 19.77 27.13 15.55
C MET A 14 19.50 26.39 14.24
N ASN A 15 20.49 25.57 13.89
CA ASN A 15 20.32 24.39 13.04
C ASN A 15 19.48 23.33 13.79
N GLU A 16 19.12 22.30 13.02
CA GLU A 16 18.71 20.95 13.43
C GLU A 16 17.19 20.69 13.48
N THR A 17 16.69 20.01 12.43
CA THR A 17 15.97 18.72 12.58
C THR A 17 15.85 18.03 11.22
N PRO A 18 16.81 17.15 10.87
CA PRO A 18 16.59 16.11 9.88
C PRO A 18 16.57 14.74 10.55
N GLU A 19 15.67 14.45 11.50
CA GLU A 19 15.60 13.09 12.09
C GLU A 19 14.17 12.68 12.44
N ALA A 20 13.65 11.74 11.66
CA ALA A 20 12.94 10.57 12.20
C ALA A 20 12.93 9.48 11.13
N SER A 21 14.07 8.81 10.99
CA SER A 21 14.06 7.37 10.76
C SER A 21 13.20 6.75 11.87
N SER A 22 12.04 6.24 11.51
CA SER A 22 11.37 5.18 12.27
C SER A 22 10.46 4.44 11.32
N SER A 23 11.10 3.63 10.47
CA SER A 23 10.50 2.44 9.88
C SER A 23 10.25 1.44 11.02
N SER A 24 9.35 1.80 11.94
CA SER A 24 8.94 0.98 13.06
C SER A 24 7.68 0.23 12.65
N SER A 25 7.82 -1.09 12.61
CA SER A 25 6.76 -2.06 12.40
C SER A 25 5.64 -1.88 13.43
N GLN A 26 4.54 -1.24 13.05
CA GLN A 26 3.28 -1.30 13.79
C GLN A 26 2.08 -1.44 12.85
N PRO A 27 1.18 -2.41 13.09
CA PRO A 27 -0.09 -2.54 12.38
C PRO A 27 -1.17 -1.75 13.12
N GLU A 28 -1.21 -0.43 12.94
CA GLU A 28 -2.23 0.40 13.59
C GLU A 28 -3.16 1.06 12.57
N SER A 29 -4.38 0.50 12.51
CA SER A 29 -5.57 0.97 11.77
C SER A 29 -5.51 0.90 10.24
N PRO A 30 -6.61 0.44 9.58
CA PRO A 30 -6.69 0.50 8.13
C PRO A 30 -6.70 1.97 7.68
N PRO A 31 -5.98 2.33 6.61
CA PRO A 31 -5.93 3.70 6.14
C PRO A 31 -7.34 4.16 5.73
N THR A 32 -7.83 5.18 6.44
CA THR A 32 -9.15 5.80 6.29
C THR A 32 -9.16 6.92 5.24
N ILE A 33 -7.99 7.26 4.70
CA ILE A 33 -7.80 8.34 3.72
C ILE A 33 -7.27 7.79 2.39
N CYS A 34 -7.65 8.45 1.31
CA CYS A 34 -7.15 8.13 -0.02
C CYS A 34 -5.71 8.60 -0.17
N ALA A 35 -4.79 7.71 -0.54
CA ALA A 35 -3.38 8.05 -0.68
C ALA A 35 -3.10 9.10 -1.79
N GLN A 36 -4.02 9.30 -2.74
CA GLN A 36 -3.84 10.24 -3.85
C GLN A 36 -4.51 11.59 -3.64
N CYS A 37 -5.78 11.60 -3.23
CA CYS A 37 -6.56 12.84 -3.09
C CYS A 37 -6.81 13.24 -1.63
N GLN A 38 -6.30 12.46 -0.67
CA GLN A 38 -6.45 12.68 0.78
C GLN A 38 -7.90 12.77 1.28
N ALA A 39 -8.88 12.44 0.44
CA ALA A 39 -10.28 12.36 0.84
C ALA A 39 -10.54 11.11 1.68
N SER A 40 -11.48 11.21 2.62
CA SER A 40 -11.95 10.14 3.50
C SER A 40 -13.39 9.72 3.16
N PRO A 41 -13.66 9.20 1.95
CA PRO A 41 -15.00 8.72 1.64
C PRO A 41 -15.35 7.51 2.51
N SER A 42 -16.65 7.23 2.68
CA SER A 42 -17.11 6.08 3.45
C SER A 42 -16.73 4.72 2.84
N SER A 43 -16.36 4.67 1.55
CA SER A 43 -15.92 3.44 0.87
C SER A 43 -14.54 3.63 0.22
N LEU A 44 -13.49 3.25 0.94
CA LEU A 44 -12.15 3.12 0.36
C LEU A 44 -11.85 1.68 -0.02
N LYS A 45 -11.12 1.52 -1.12
CA LYS A 45 -10.66 0.23 -1.61
C LYS A 45 -9.16 0.13 -1.36
N GLN A 46 -8.76 -0.89 -0.62
CA GLN A 46 -7.35 -1.19 -0.40
C GLN A 46 -6.68 -1.66 -1.70
N CYS A 47 -5.38 -1.44 -1.79
CA CYS A 47 -4.58 -1.99 -2.88
C CYS A 47 -4.64 -3.54 -2.86
N ASN A 48 -5.10 -4.17 -3.94
CA ASN A 48 -5.24 -5.63 -4.01
C ASN A 48 -3.93 -6.41 -3.79
N LYS A 49 -2.76 -5.78 -4.03
CA LYS A 49 -1.46 -6.43 -3.93
C LYS A 49 -0.90 -6.40 -2.51
N CYS A 50 -0.76 -5.19 -1.95
CA CYS A 50 -0.11 -4.99 -0.66
C CYS A 50 -1.07 -4.72 0.50
N LYS A 51 -2.33 -4.35 0.21
CA LYS A 51 -3.37 -3.98 1.17
C LYS A 51 -3.00 -2.91 2.22
N SER A 52 -1.84 -2.27 2.06
CA SER A 52 -1.29 -1.31 3.02
C SER A 52 -1.78 0.12 2.80
N ILE A 53 -2.26 0.47 1.60
CA ILE A 53 -2.84 1.79 1.30
C ILE A 53 -4.21 1.68 0.65
N SER A 54 -5.01 2.72 0.83
CA SER A 54 -6.41 2.81 0.41
C SER A 54 -6.62 3.90 -0.64
N TYR A 55 -7.58 3.67 -1.52
CA TYR A 55 -7.98 4.60 -2.59
C TYR A 55 -9.49 4.73 -2.68
N CYS A 56 -9.99 5.93 -2.95
CA CYS A 56 -11.41 6.16 -3.21
C CYS A 56 -11.86 5.62 -4.58
N SER A 57 -10.97 5.63 -5.58
CA SER A 57 -11.27 5.23 -6.95
C SER A 57 -10.09 4.53 -7.64
N LYS A 58 -10.38 3.82 -8.73
CA LYS A 58 -9.35 3.21 -9.58
C LYS A 58 -8.46 4.26 -10.25
N GLU A 59 -8.98 5.46 -10.46
CA GLU A 59 -8.23 6.59 -11.03
C GLU A 59 -7.18 7.10 -10.06
N CYS A 60 -7.56 7.29 -8.78
CA CYS A 60 -6.63 7.64 -7.72
C CYS A 60 -5.51 6.59 -7.55
N GLN A 61 -5.87 5.31 -7.63
CA GLN A 61 -4.87 4.23 -7.62
C GLN A 61 -3.90 4.33 -8.80
N LYS A 62 -4.39 4.52 -10.03
CA LYS A 62 -3.55 4.61 -11.23
C LYS A 62 -2.62 5.83 -11.19
N ALA A 63 -3.12 6.96 -10.72
CA ALA A 63 -2.33 8.18 -10.62
C ALA A 63 -1.21 8.04 -9.57
N HIS A 64 -1.49 7.42 -8.42
CA HIS A 64 -0.49 7.15 -7.37
C HIS A 64 0.46 5.99 -7.72
N TYR A 65 0.06 5.09 -8.63
CA TYR A 65 0.77 3.83 -8.91
C TYR A 65 2.24 4.01 -9.29
N LYS A 66 2.59 5.07 -10.02
CA LYS A 66 3.99 5.32 -10.44
C LYS A 66 4.93 5.47 -9.24
N MET A 67 4.48 6.18 -8.21
CA MET A 67 5.22 6.36 -6.95
C MET A 67 5.11 5.10 -6.08
N HIS A 68 3.88 4.57 -5.95
CA HIS A 68 3.62 3.41 -5.11
C HIS A 68 4.27 2.11 -5.59
N LYS A 69 4.55 1.93 -6.89
CA LYS A 69 4.98 0.64 -7.46
C LYS A 69 6.15 -0.02 -6.72
N LYS A 70 7.16 0.77 -6.33
CA LYS A 70 8.35 0.27 -5.63
C LYS A 70 8.01 -0.22 -4.21
N GLU A 71 7.22 0.56 -3.48
CA GLU A 71 6.79 0.23 -2.12
C GLU A 71 5.75 -0.88 -2.12
N CYS A 72 4.85 -0.90 -3.11
CA CYS A 72 3.84 -1.91 -3.32
C CYS A 72 4.44 -3.31 -3.36
N ALA A 73 5.59 -3.48 -4.04
CA ALA A 73 6.27 -4.77 -4.12
C ALA A 73 6.79 -5.22 -2.75
N LYS A 74 7.41 -4.32 -1.99
CA LYS A 74 7.94 -4.61 -0.64
C LYS A 74 6.80 -4.96 0.33
N LEU A 75 5.75 -4.14 0.35
CA LEU A 75 4.59 -4.32 1.21
C LEU A 75 3.78 -5.57 0.85
N ALA A 76 3.71 -5.93 -0.43
CA ALA A 76 3.06 -7.16 -0.87
C ALA A 76 3.79 -8.42 -0.37
N GLN A 77 5.13 -8.39 -0.31
CA GLN A 77 5.89 -9.51 0.26
C GLN A 77 5.61 -9.65 1.76
N ALA A 78 5.69 -8.53 2.50
CA ALA A 78 5.36 -8.52 3.93
C ALA A 78 3.91 -8.98 4.20
N TYR A 79 2.97 -8.61 3.34
CA TYR A 79 1.58 -9.07 3.43
C TYR A 79 1.47 -10.59 3.27
N VAL A 80 2.18 -11.20 2.31
CA VAL A 80 2.15 -12.65 2.10
C VAL A 80 2.81 -13.41 3.24
N GLU A 81 3.88 -12.87 3.81
CA GLU A 81 4.59 -13.47 4.94
C GLU A 81 3.72 -13.51 6.21
N THR A 82 3.00 -12.42 6.48
CA THR A 82 2.11 -12.32 7.65
C THR A 82 0.76 -12.99 7.44
N HIS A 83 0.23 -12.96 6.23
CA HIS A 83 -1.01 -13.63 5.85
C HIS A 83 -0.67 -14.89 5.07
N GLU A 84 -0.26 -15.95 5.78
CA GLU A 84 -0.04 -17.27 5.19
C GLU A 84 -1.22 -17.62 4.27
N PRO A 85 -1.03 -17.66 2.94
CA PRO A 85 -2.05 -18.17 2.07
C PRO A 85 -2.09 -19.67 2.35
N LYS A 86 -3.10 -20.10 3.12
CA LYS A 86 -3.43 -21.51 3.27
C LYS A 86 -3.88 -21.98 1.89
N MET A 87 -2.90 -22.35 1.07
CA MET A 87 -3.12 -22.90 -0.27
C MET A 87 -4.16 -23.99 -0.09
N ALA A 88 -5.28 -23.86 -0.80
CA ALA A 88 -6.27 -24.92 -0.81
C ALA A 88 -5.53 -26.19 -1.26
N SER A 89 -5.30 -27.10 -0.31
CA SER A 89 -4.68 -28.38 -0.59
C SER A 89 -5.45 -28.97 -1.76
N ARG A 90 -4.75 -29.19 -2.88
CA ARG A 90 -5.35 -29.79 -4.07
C ARG A 90 -6.16 -30.99 -3.59
N ALA A 91 -7.49 -30.92 -3.75
CA ALA A 91 -8.33 -32.06 -3.42
C ALA A 91 -7.76 -33.26 -4.18
N PRO A 92 -7.61 -34.43 -3.55
CA PRO A 92 -7.13 -35.61 -4.23
C PRO A 92 -7.98 -35.81 -5.49
N PRO A 93 -7.36 -36.14 -6.65
CA PRO A 93 -8.10 -36.33 -7.89
C PRO A 93 -9.22 -37.33 -7.61
N LYS A 94 -10.48 -36.93 -7.84
CA LYS A 94 -11.61 -37.87 -7.75
C LYS A 94 -11.29 -39.03 -8.69
N VAL A 95 -11.07 -40.21 -8.11
CA VAL A 95 -10.77 -41.44 -8.86
C VAL A 95 -12.09 -41.91 -9.46
N GLY A 96 -12.50 -41.26 -10.54
CA GLY A 96 -13.76 -41.50 -11.24
C GLY A 96 -13.64 -40.92 -12.63
N ASP A 97 -13.42 -41.81 -13.59
CA ASP A 97 -13.39 -41.60 -15.04
C ASP A 97 -12.76 -40.29 -15.55
N ARG A 98 -11.44 -40.30 -15.76
CA ARG A 98 -10.65 -39.20 -16.34
C ARG A 98 -11.07 -38.82 -17.77
N ASN A 99 -12.05 -39.49 -18.36
CA ASN A 99 -12.45 -39.35 -19.75
C ASN A 99 -13.62 -38.38 -19.97
N THR A 100 -14.36 -38.01 -18.92
CA THR A 100 -15.57 -37.18 -19.08
C THR A 100 -15.26 -35.70 -19.37
N GLY A 101 -14.14 -35.17 -18.85
CA GLY A 101 -13.79 -33.75 -19.01
C GLY A 101 -13.22 -33.38 -20.39
N TYR A 102 -12.55 -34.31 -21.07
CA TYR A 102 -11.89 -34.06 -22.36
C TYR A 102 -12.83 -34.26 -23.57
N LYS A 103 -13.81 -35.19 -23.46
CA LYS A 103 -14.77 -35.50 -24.52
C LYS A 103 -15.82 -34.42 -24.79
N LYS A 104 -16.11 -33.54 -23.80
CA LYS A 104 -17.08 -32.44 -23.93
C LYS A 104 -16.63 -31.35 -24.92
N TRP A 105 -15.34 -31.30 -25.28
CA TRP A 105 -14.78 -30.33 -26.25
C TRP A 105 -14.64 -30.88 -27.68
N GLN A 106 -14.93 -32.17 -27.90
CA GLN A 106 -14.64 -32.85 -29.17
C GLN A 106 -15.82 -33.01 -30.13
N PHE A 107 -16.97 -32.39 -29.89
CA PHE A 107 -18.14 -32.49 -30.78
C PHE A 107 -18.88 -31.15 -30.97
N ASP A 108 -18.14 -30.07 -31.25
CA ASP A 108 -18.71 -28.85 -31.84
C ASP A 108 -18.46 -28.92 -33.37
N THR A 109 -19.35 -29.60 -34.08
CA THR A 109 -19.48 -29.57 -35.56
C THR A 109 -20.94 -29.69 -35.95
#